data_AF-W7NBC8-F1
#
_entry.id   AF-W7NBC8-F1
#
_cell.length_a   1.000
_cell.length_b   1.000
_cell.length_c   1.000
_cell.angle_alpha   90.00
_cell.angle_beta   90.00
_cell.angle_gamma   90.00
#
_symmetry.space_group_name_H-M   'P 1'
#
loop_
_entity.id
_entity.type
_entity.pdbx_description
1 polymer ?
#
loop_
_entity_poly.entity_id
_entity_poly.type
_entity_poly.pdbx_seq_one_letter_code
_entity_poly.pdbx_strand_id
1 'polypeptide(L)'
;MLVTMSDKELNRINVIQAVIDKRMRRRDAAHQLALTERQTQRLMNRFRESGAAGLANLRRGRPGNHRLPESLKLRVLSLLHDNYSDFGPTLAAEKLRERHNITVS
;
A
#
# COMPACT_ATOMS: atom_id res chain seq x y z
N MET A 1 5.50 11.57 -15.76
CA MET A 1 4.83 11.14 -14.52
C MET A 1 5.86 11.17 -13.40
N LEU A 2 5.67 12.01 -12.37
CA LEU A 2 6.56 12.03 -11.19
C LEU A 2 6.28 10.79 -10.34
N VAL A 3 7.28 9.93 -10.17
CA VAL A 3 7.18 8.75 -9.29
C VAL A 3 7.72 9.16 -7.92
N THR A 4 6.84 9.29 -6.94
CA THR A 4 7.23 9.54 -5.55
C THR A 4 7.77 8.24 -4.93
N MET A 5 9.01 8.26 -4.45
CA MET A 5 9.67 7.12 -3.85
C MET A 5 10.05 7.45 -2.40
N SER A 6 10.02 6.44 -1.54
CA SER A 6 10.62 6.51 -0.20
C SER A 6 12.13 6.34 -0.28
N ASP A 7 12.86 6.79 0.75
CA ASP A 7 14.33 6.60 0.83
C ASP A 7 14.73 5.14 0.70
N LYS A 8 13.92 4.22 1.24
CA LYS A 8 14.12 2.78 1.10
C LYS A 8 14.01 2.31 -0.36
N GLU A 9 13.08 2.88 -1.12
CA GLU A 9 12.91 2.56 -2.55
C GLU A 9 14.05 3.18 -3.38
N LEU A 10 14.51 4.38 -3.03
CA LEU A 10 15.66 5.02 -3.65
C LEU A 10 16.96 4.23 -3.40
N ASN A 11 17.22 3.81 -2.17
CA ASN A 11 18.39 3.00 -1.82
C ASN A 11 18.45 1.67 -2.59
N ARG A 12 17.29 1.08 -2.92
CA ARG A 12 17.22 -0.14 -3.73
C ARG A 12 17.71 0.07 -5.17
N ILE A 13 17.61 1.27 -5.73
CA ILE A 13 18.06 1.55 -7.09
C ILE A 13 19.54 1.20 -7.22
N ASN A 14 20.37 1.75 -6.32
CA ASN A 14 21.82 1.56 -6.36
C ASN A 14 22.22 0.08 -6.20
N VAL A 15 21.58 -0.62 -5.26
CA VAL A 15 21.88 -2.04 -4.99
C VAL A 15 21.45 -2.91 -6.16
N ILE A 16 20.25 -2.71 -6.70
CA ILE A 16 19.75 -3.50 -7.84
C ILE A 16 20.55 -3.19 -9.12
N GLN A 17 20.92 -1.93 -9.35
CA GLN A 17 21.78 -1.54 -10.46
C GLN A 17 23.15 -2.23 -10.37
N ALA A 18 23.77 -2.30 -9.18
CA ALA A 18 25.03 -3.00 -8.98
C ALA A 18 24.96 -4.50 -9.32
N VAL A 19 23.82 -5.15 -9.06
CA VAL A 19 23.61 -6.56 -9.45
C VAL A 19 23.43 -6.70 -10.97
N ILE A 20 22.68 -5.79 -11.60
CA ILE A 20 22.47 -5.79 -13.05
C ILE A 20 23.78 -5.55 -13.80
N ASP A 21 24.59 -4.62 -13.30
CA ASP A 21 25.93 -4.30 -13.82
C ASP A 21 26.97 -5.38 -13.50
N LYS A 22 26.55 -6.51 -12.91
CA LYS A 22 27.38 -7.66 -12.51
C LYS A 22 28.51 -7.31 -11.52
N ARG A 23 28.40 -6.18 -10.81
CA ARG A 23 29.35 -5.77 -9.76
C ARG A 23 29.04 -6.35 -8.38
N MET A 24 27.84 -6.91 -8.21
CA MET A 24 27.37 -7.50 -6.96
C MET A 24 26.60 -8.80 -7.24
N ARG A 25 26.78 -9.84 -6.41
CA ARG A 25 25.97 -11.05 -6.55
C ARG A 25 24.57 -10.82 -5.98
N ARG A 26 23.57 -11.50 -6.56
CA ARG A 26 22.17 -11.42 -6.10
C ARG A 26 21.99 -11.74 -4.61
N ARG A 27 22.72 -12.74 -4.11
CA ARG A 27 22.69 -13.15 -2.69
C ARG A 27 23.18 -12.03 -1.75
N ASP A 28 24.23 -11.31 -2.16
CA ASP A 28 24.82 -10.24 -1.37
C ASP A 28 23.87 -9.03 -1.33
N ALA A 29 23.22 -8.72 -2.47
CA ALA A 29 22.15 -7.73 -2.53
C ALA A 29 20.94 -8.11 -1.67
N ALA A 30 20.56 -9.39 -1.63
CA ALA A 30 19.48 -9.87 -0.78
C ALA A 30 19.80 -9.61 0.71
N HIS A 31 21.02 -9.93 1.14
CA HIS A 31 21.49 -9.62 2.48
C HIS A 31 21.49 -8.11 2.78
N GLN A 32 22.05 -7.29 1.89
CA GLN A 32 22.12 -5.83 2.06
C GLN A 32 20.72 -5.17 2.12
N LEU A 33 19.75 -5.69 1.35
CA LEU A 33 18.38 -5.20 1.36
C LEU A 33 17.52 -5.78 2.49
N ALA A 34 18.05 -6.71 3.28
CA ALA A 34 17.31 -7.52 4.24
C ALA A 34 16.07 -8.19 3.59
N LEU A 35 16.27 -8.77 2.42
CA LEU A 35 15.26 -9.47 1.62
C LEU A 35 15.71 -10.89 1.30
N THR A 36 14.75 -11.75 0.98
CA THR A 36 15.06 -13.06 0.39
C THR A 36 15.55 -12.92 -1.05
N GLU A 37 16.35 -13.87 -1.53
CA GLU A 37 16.79 -13.88 -2.94
C GLU A 37 15.63 -13.85 -3.94
N ARG A 38 14.51 -14.50 -3.62
CA ARG A 38 13.30 -14.49 -4.45
C ARG A 38 12.69 -13.09 -4.53
N GLN A 39 12.65 -12.34 -3.43
CA GLN A 39 12.18 -10.96 -3.44
C GLN A 39 13.14 -10.06 -4.23
N THR A 40 14.44 -10.25 -4.06
CA THR A 40 15.47 -9.54 -4.85
C THR A 40 15.31 -9.82 -6.34
N GLN A 41 15.11 -11.07 -6.73
CA GLN A 41 14.85 -11.44 -8.13
C GLN A 41 13.59 -10.76 -8.69
N ARG A 42 12.51 -10.68 -7.91
CA ARG A 42 11.28 -9.98 -8.29
C ARG A 42 11.50 -8.47 -8.45
N LEU A 43 12.39 -7.86 -7.66
CA LEU A 43 12.75 -6.45 -7.82
C LEU A 43 13.60 -6.26 -9.09
N MET A 44 14.56 -7.15 -9.35
CA MET A 44 15.37 -7.11 -10.57
C MET A 44 14.52 -7.21 -11.84
N ASN A 45 13.54 -8.13 -11.87
CA ASN A 45 12.65 -8.29 -13.02
C ASN A 45 11.85 -7.00 -13.27
N ARG A 46 11.24 -6.42 -12.22
CA ARG A 46 10.52 -5.14 -12.33
C ARG A 46 11.41 -3.98 -12.75
N PHE A 47 12.65 -3.95 -12.28
CA PHE A 47 13.61 -2.93 -12.70
C PHE A 47 13.97 -3.07 -14.19
N ARG A 48 14.07 -4.28 -14.73
CA ARG A 48 14.29 -4.49 -16.17
C ARG A 48 13.09 -4.06 -17.01
N GLU A 49 11.88 -4.27 -16.50
CA GLU A 49 10.63 -3.92 -17.21
C GLU A 49 10.31 -2.43 -17.16
N SER A 50 10.62 -1.75 -16.05
CA SER A 50 10.13 -0.37 -15.81
C SER A 50 11.18 0.56 -15.17
N GLY A 51 12.45 0.16 -15.15
CA GLY A 51 13.54 0.95 -14.54
C GLY A 51 13.31 1.22 -13.06
N ALA A 52 13.78 2.38 -12.59
CA ALA A 52 13.61 2.82 -11.20
C ALA A 52 12.14 2.87 -10.75
N ALA A 53 11.21 3.19 -11.66
CA ALA A 53 9.78 3.22 -11.36
C ALA A 53 9.24 1.84 -10.95
N GLY A 54 9.83 0.74 -11.45
CA GLY A 54 9.46 -0.63 -11.07
C GLY A 54 9.79 -0.99 -9.62
N LEU A 55 10.65 -0.21 -8.96
CA LEU A 55 11.00 -0.39 -7.54
C LEU A 55 10.07 0.36 -6.59
N ALA A 56 9.29 1.30 -7.11
CA ALA A 56 8.30 2.02 -6.34
C ALA A 56 7.11 1.12 -5.96
N ASN A 57 6.49 1.41 -4.83
CA ASN A 57 5.27 0.74 -4.41
C ASN A 57 4.11 1.10 -5.36
N LEU A 58 3.67 0.10 -6.14
CA LEU A 58 2.58 0.24 -7.11
C LEU A 58 1.22 0.55 -6.48
N ARG A 59 1.06 0.36 -5.17
CA ARG A 59 -0.16 0.76 -4.44
C ARG A 59 -0.16 2.24 -4.06
N ARG A 60 0.96 2.96 -4.19
CA ARG A 60 1.03 4.37 -3.82
C ARG A 60 0.07 5.17 -4.71
N GLY A 61 -0.77 6.00 -4.07
CA GLY A 61 -1.82 6.76 -4.75
C GLY A 61 -3.07 5.95 -5.14
N ARG A 62 -3.11 4.63 -4.89
CA ARG A 62 -4.30 3.81 -5.14
C ARG A 62 -5.15 3.68 -3.88
N PRO A 63 -6.49 3.65 -4.00
CA PRO A 63 -7.37 3.24 -2.92
C PRO A 63 -6.96 1.91 -2.29
N GLY A 64 -7.11 1.79 -0.97
CA GLY A 64 -6.93 0.50 -0.29
C GLY A 64 -7.96 -0.52 -0.77
N ASN A 65 -7.58 -1.80 -0.76
CA ASN A 65 -8.45 -2.90 -1.24
C ASN A 65 -9.79 -3.00 -0.49
N HIS A 66 -9.85 -2.52 0.76
CA HIS A 66 -11.05 -2.50 1.59
C HIS A 66 -11.69 -1.10 1.68
N ARG A 67 -11.33 -0.17 0.79
CA ARG A 67 -11.95 1.16 0.78
C ARG A 67 -13.44 1.00 0.47
N LEU A 68 -14.28 1.47 1.37
CA LEU A 68 -15.72 1.53 1.16
C LEU A 68 -16.04 2.43 -0.04
N PRO A 69 -17.07 2.10 -0.85
CA PRO A 69 -17.56 3.00 -1.88
C PRO A 69 -17.86 4.39 -1.28
N GLU A 70 -17.50 5.46 -2.01
CA GLU A 70 -17.66 6.81 -1.48
C GLU A 70 -19.13 7.12 -1.14
N SER A 71 -20.07 6.60 -1.92
CA SER A 71 -21.51 6.69 -1.64
C SER A 71 -21.90 6.07 -0.30
N LEU A 72 -21.36 4.89 0.03
CA LEU A 72 -21.61 4.23 1.31
C LEU A 72 -20.99 5.00 2.47
N LYS A 73 -19.76 5.51 2.28
CA LYS A 73 -19.09 6.34 3.28
C LYS A 73 -19.89 7.61 3.59
N LEU A 74 -20.35 8.33 2.56
CA LEU A 74 -21.17 9.53 2.73
C LEU A 74 -22.50 9.20 3.43
N ARG A 75 -23.16 8.11 3.03
CA ARG A 75 -24.38 7.64 3.70
C ARG A 75 -24.16 7.35 5.19
N VAL A 76 -23.07 6.68 5.54
CA VAL A 76 -22.72 6.40 6.93
C VAL A 76 -22.47 7.69 7.70
N LEU A 77 -21.73 8.64 7.13
CA LEU A 77 -21.46 9.92 7.78
C LEU A 77 -22.74 10.73 8.03
N SER A 78 -23.67 10.78 7.07
CA SER A 78 -24.98 11.41 7.28
C SER A 78 -25.77 10.74 8.40
N LEU A 79 -25.83 9.40 8.41
CA LEU A 79 -26.54 8.67 9.47
C LEU A 79 -25.94 8.92 10.86
N LEU A 80 -24.61 8.97 10.96
CA LEU A 80 -23.92 9.27 12.20
C LEU A 80 -24.21 10.69 12.68
N HIS A 81 -24.16 11.67 11.77
CA HIS A 81 -24.43 13.06 12.10
C HIS A 81 -25.89 13.28 12.52
N ASP A 82 -26.84 12.71 11.79
CA ASP A 82 -28.26 13.00 11.98
C ASP A 82 -28.89 12.22 13.14
N ASN A 83 -28.37 11.03 13.46
CA ASN A 83 -29.02 10.11 14.40
C ASN A 83 -28.14 9.65 15.57
N TYR A 84 -26.81 9.79 15.48
CA TYR A 84 -25.88 9.15 16.42
C TYR A 84 -24.70 10.08 16.79
N SER A 85 -24.93 11.39 16.82
CA SER A 85 -23.87 12.39 17.04
C SER A 85 -23.19 12.28 18.41
N ASP A 86 -23.89 11.71 19.39
CA ASP A 86 -23.48 11.49 20.77
C ASP A 86 -22.92 10.07 21.02
N PHE A 87 -22.90 9.19 20.01
CA PHE A 87 -22.55 7.80 20.19
C PHE A 87 -21.04 7.58 20.01
N GLY A 88 -20.46 6.77 20.89
CA GLY A 88 -19.11 6.23 20.69
C GLY A 88 -19.05 5.32 19.45
N PRO A 89 -17.85 5.12 18.85
CA PRO A 89 -17.68 4.41 17.58
C PRO A 89 -18.25 2.99 17.59
N THR A 90 -18.13 2.28 18.72
CA THR A 90 -18.66 0.90 18.87
C THR A 90 -20.19 0.88 18.84
N LEU A 91 -20.85 1.70 19.65
CA LEU A 91 -22.32 1.75 19.72
C LEU A 91 -22.91 2.26 18.40
N ALA A 92 -22.24 3.22 17.76
CA ALA A 92 -22.62 3.69 16.43
C ALA A 92 -22.54 2.56 15.38
N ALA A 93 -21.48 1.76 15.39
CA ALA A 93 -21.35 0.60 14.50
C ALA A 93 -22.44 -0.47 14.76
N GLU A 94 -22.78 -0.72 16.02
CA GLU A 94 -23.89 -1.61 16.38
C GLU A 94 -25.22 -1.10 15.82
N LYS A 95 -25.54 0.19 15.97
CA LYS A 95 -26.80 0.75 15.44
C LYS A 95 -26.83 0.84 13.93
N LEU A 96 -25.70 1.09 13.28
CA LEU A 96 -25.60 0.99 11.82
C LEU A 96 -25.90 -0.43 11.34
N ARG A 97 -25.41 -1.45 12.05
CA ARG A 97 -25.68 -2.85 11.74
C ARG A 97 -27.13 -3.22 11.99
N GLU A 98 -27.67 -2.91 13.17
CA GLU A 98 -29.02 -3.28 13.59
C GLU A 98 -30.12 -2.59 12.78
N ARG A 99 -29.99 -1.27 12.57
CA ARG A 99 -31.09 -0.44 12.02
C ARG A 99 -30.95 -0.17 10.53
N HIS A 100 -29.72 -0.19 10.01
CA HIS A 100 -29.43 0.20 8.63
C HIS A 100 -28.83 -0.93 7.79
N ASN A 101 -28.61 -2.12 8.37
CA ASN A 101 -27.93 -3.26 7.75
C ASN A 101 -26.56 -2.90 7.15
N ILE A 102 -25.86 -1.95 7.77
CA ILE A 102 -24.52 -1.51 7.37
C ILE A 102 -23.50 -2.04 8.36
N THR A 103 -22.57 -2.86 7.87
CA THR A 103 -21.42 -3.34 8.66
C THR A 103 -20.17 -2.56 8.28
N VAL A 104 -19.61 -1.83 9.24
CA VAL A 104 -18.35 -1.09 9.12
C VAL A 104 -17.46 -1.45 10.32
N SER A 105 -16.15 -1.59 10.08
CA SER A 105 -15.14 -1.99 11.06
C SER A 105 -13.87 -1.18 10.89
#